data_AF-A0A849G338-F1
#
_entry.id   AF-A0A849G338-F1
#
_cell.length_a   1.000
_cell.length_b   1.000
_cell.length_c   1.000
_cell.angle_alpha   90.00
_cell.angle_beta   90.00
_cell.angle_gamma   90.00
#
_symmetry.space_group_name_H-M   'P 1'
#
loop_
_entity.id
_entity.type
_entity.pdbx_description
1 polymer ?
#
loop_
_entity_poly.entity_id
_entity_poly.type
_entity_poly.pdbx_seq_one_letter_code
_entity_poly.pdbx_strand_id
1 'polypeptide(L)'
;MSASTENFKALIEKGYTFKKDSIILGCAMLEDEPVKGTQVKIPLKSMNRHGLIAGATGTGKTKTLQIIAEQLSSNGVPCLLMDLKGDLSGLAQPGENNDHITWRHDMIQTPYEPSGLPVEFLTLSDEPGSKLRATISEFGPVLLSKILDLNTTQSGIMALVFKYCDDNKLPLLDLKDLKKTLQYLINEGKKEIEAEYGRISSASVSTIMRKIIELEQQGAEAFFGERSFDVNDLVRQDEEGRGI
;
A
#
# COMPACT_ATOMS: atom_id res chain seq x y z
N MET A 1 -6.00 -34.81 30.93
CA MET A 1 -6.24 -34.39 29.53
C MET A 1 -6.78 -35.62 28.81
N SER A 2 -7.96 -35.55 28.21
CA SER A 2 -8.57 -36.69 27.52
C SER A 2 -7.79 -37.02 26.24
N ALA A 3 -7.84 -38.29 25.80
CA ALA A 3 -7.22 -38.72 24.54
C ALA A 3 -7.66 -37.89 23.31
N SER A 4 -8.78 -37.15 23.40
CA SER A 4 -9.23 -36.20 22.37
C SER A 4 -8.33 -34.97 22.24
N THR A 5 -7.82 -34.41 23.34
CA THR A 5 -6.99 -33.19 23.31
C THR A 5 -5.59 -33.48 22.75
N GLU A 6 -4.98 -34.60 23.11
CA GLU A 6 -3.66 -34.99 22.59
C GLU A 6 -3.71 -35.27 21.08
N ASN A 7 -4.74 -35.98 20.62
CA ASN A 7 -4.97 -36.21 19.19
C ASN A 7 -5.20 -34.89 18.44
N PHE A 8 -5.95 -33.96 19.03
CA PHE A 8 -6.15 -32.62 18.45
C PHE A 8 -4.84 -31.84 18.35
N LYS A 9 -4.01 -31.84 19.39
CA LYS A 9 -2.69 -31.19 19.37
C LYS A 9 -1.80 -31.75 18.24
N ALA A 10 -1.70 -33.07 18.16
CA ALA A 10 -0.91 -33.73 17.13
C ALA A 10 -1.41 -33.41 15.71
N LEU A 11 -2.73 -33.29 15.52
CA LEU A 11 -3.32 -32.90 14.24
C LEU A 11 -2.91 -31.48 13.84
N ILE A 12 -3.03 -30.51 14.75
CA ILE A 12 -2.68 -29.11 14.47
C ILE A 12 -1.17 -28.99 14.22
N GLU A 13 -0.33 -29.60 15.06
CA GLU A 13 1.13 -29.55 14.91
C GLU A 13 1.57 -30.10 13.54
N LYS A 14 1.01 -31.24 13.12
CA LYS A 14 1.28 -31.82 11.80
C LYS A 14 0.83 -30.92 10.64
N GLY A 15 -0.30 -30.22 10.80
CA GLY A 15 -0.86 -29.32 9.77
C GLY A 15 -0.11 -28.01 9.59
N TYR A 16 0.53 -27.51 10.66
CA TYR A 16 1.22 -26.22 10.69
C TYR A 16 2.75 -26.34 10.81
N THR A 17 3.30 -27.49 10.39
CA THR A 17 4.75 -27.71 10.28
C THR A 17 5.26 -27.22 8.92
N PHE A 18 6.18 -26.26 8.92
CA PHE A 18 6.80 -25.70 7.72
C PHE A 18 8.33 -25.84 7.76
N LYS A 19 8.96 -26.00 6.58
CA LYS A 19 10.43 -26.16 6.46
C LYS A 19 11.22 -24.85 6.58
N LYS A 20 10.56 -23.72 6.38
CA LYS A 20 11.13 -22.37 6.38
C LYS A 20 10.33 -21.53 7.38
N ASP A 21 10.78 -20.28 7.56
CA ASP A 21 10.19 -19.31 8.47
C ASP A 21 8.69 -19.10 8.22
N SER A 22 8.00 -18.76 9.30
CA SER A 22 6.56 -18.58 9.36
C SER A 22 6.18 -17.56 10.42
N ILE A 23 5.08 -16.86 10.20
CA ILE A 23 4.43 -16.05 11.22
C ILE A 23 3.43 -16.88 12.03
N ILE A 24 3.20 -16.52 13.28
CA ILE A 24 2.24 -17.13 14.21
C ILE A 24 1.00 -16.23 14.25
N LEU A 25 -0.18 -16.76 13.92
CA LEU A 25 -1.44 -16.01 14.02
C LEU A 25 -2.18 -16.22 15.35
N GLY A 26 -1.91 -17.31 16.05
CA GLY A 26 -2.58 -17.64 17.30
C GLY A 26 -2.42 -19.10 17.68
N CYS A 27 -3.35 -19.62 18.48
CA CYS A 27 -3.47 -21.04 18.83
C CYS A 27 -4.85 -21.57 18.44
N ALA A 28 -4.96 -22.89 18.30
CA ALA A 28 -6.21 -23.54 17.94
C ALA A 28 -7.17 -23.62 19.15
N MET A 29 -8.46 -23.56 18.83
CA MET A 29 -9.56 -23.67 19.80
C MET A 29 -10.15 -25.08 19.75
N LEU A 30 -10.44 -25.66 20.92
CA LEU A 30 -11.15 -26.92 21.06
C LEU A 30 -12.29 -26.71 22.06
N GLU A 31 -13.54 -26.94 21.65
CA GLU A 31 -14.72 -26.73 22.51
C GLU A 31 -14.75 -25.32 23.12
N ASP A 32 -14.48 -24.30 22.30
CA ASP A 32 -14.41 -22.87 22.67
C ASP A 32 -13.30 -22.49 23.67
N GLU A 33 -12.38 -23.42 23.98
CA GLU A 33 -11.22 -23.17 24.84
C GLU A 33 -9.90 -23.16 24.04
N PRO A 34 -8.98 -22.21 24.28
CA PRO A 34 -7.69 -22.19 23.61
C PRO A 34 -6.79 -23.32 24.11
N VAL A 35 -6.14 -24.02 23.19
CA VAL A 35 -5.29 -25.17 23.53
C VAL A 35 -3.81 -24.82 23.40
N LYS A 36 -3.08 -24.76 24.52
CA LYS A 36 -1.63 -24.54 24.51
C LYS A 36 -0.89 -25.58 23.67
N GLY A 37 0.15 -25.13 22.96
CA GLY A 37 0.97 -25.99 22.09
C GLY A 37 0.36 -26.25 20.70
N THR A 38 -0.68 -25.50 20.30
CA THR A 38 -1.35 -25.65 18.99
C THR A 38 -1.20 -24.41 18.13
N GLN A 39 0.03 -23.90 18.01
CA GLN A 39 0.29 -22.67 17.25
C GLN A 39 -0.17 -22.80 15.79
N VAL A 40 -1.01 -21.86 15.37
CA VAL A 40 -1.47 -21.69 14.00
C VAL A 40 -0.48 -20.75 13.31
N LYS A 41 0.17 -21.26 12.26
CA LYS A 41 1.26 -20.58 11.57
C LYS A 41 0.95 -20.34 10.09
N ILE A 42 1.54 -19.30 9.50
CA ILE A 42 1.52 -19.05 8.05
C ILE A 42 2.97 -18.97 7.56
N PRO A 43 3.38 -19.77 6.56
CA PRO A 43 4.75 -19.72 6.06
C PRO A 43 5.01 -18.40 5.33
N LEU A 44 6.16 -17.74 5.57
CA LEU A 44 6.45 -16.43 4.97
C LEU A 44 6.33 -16.43 3.45
N LYS A 45 6.74 -17.52 2.80
CA LYS A 45 6.66 -17.68 1.34
C LYS A 45 5.23 -17.57 0.76
N SER A 46 4.19 -17.71 1.58
CA SER A 46 2.80 -17.52 1.12
C SER A 46 2.28 -16.10 1.32
N MET A 47 3.04 -15.22 1.99
CA MET A 47 2.67 -13.82 2.20
C MET A 47 2.81 -12.96 0.93
N ASN A 48 3.35 -13.52 -0.15
CA ASN A 48 3.30 -12.93 -1.50
C ASN A 48 1.97 -13.18 -2.23
N ARG A 49 0.95 -13.70 -1.54
CA ARG A 49 -0.39 -13.91 -2.06
C ARG A 49 -1.38 -12.95 -1.41
N HIS A 50 -2.44 -12.62 -2.14
CA HIS A 50 -3.51 -11.78 -1.60
C HIS A 50 -4.26 -12.50 -0.46
N GLY A 51 -4.61 -11.74 0.58
CA GLY A 51 -5.41 -12.18 1.71
C GLY A 51 -6.48 -11.15 2.07
N LEU A 52 -7.49 -11.59 2.83
CA LEU A 52 -8.59 -10.75 3.30
C LEU A 52 -8.77 -10.93 4.81
N ILE A 53 -8.66 -9.83 5.56
CA ILE A 53 -9.03 -9.78 6.99
C ILE A 53 -10.43 -9.18 7.08
N ALA A 54 -11.42 -10.00 7.41
CA ALA A 54 -12.81 -9.59 7.52
C ALA A 54 -13.36 -9.88 8.93
N GLY A 55 -14.34 -9.08 9.36
CA GLY A 55 -14.96 -9.18 10.68
C GLY A 55 -15.75 -7.92 11.03
N ALA A 56 -16.65 -8.01 12.01
CA ALA A 56 -17.40 -6.85 12.49
C ALA A 56 -16.49 -5.80 13.15
N THR A 57 -17.02 -4.61 13.42
CA THR A 57 -16.28 -3.58 14.17
C THR A 57 -15.95 -4.10 15.57
N GLY A 58 -14.71 -3.86 16.03
CA GLY A 58 -14.26 -4.32 17.35
C GLY A 58 -13.77 -5.78 17.42
N THR A 59 -13.85 -6.56 16.34
CA THR A 59 -13.44 -7.99 16.36
C THR A 59 -11.94 -8.22 16.13
N GLY A 60 -11.09 -7.20 16.34
CA GLY A 60 -9.63 -7.36 16.27
C GLY A 60 -9.00 -7.34 14.86
N LYS A 61 -9.69 -6.82 13.83
CA LYS A 61 -9.12 -6.68 12.47
C LYS A 61 -7.78 -5.92 12.48
N THR A 62 -7.77 -4.73 13.08
CA THR A 62 -6.56 -3.90 13.19
C THR A 62 -5.47 -4.60 13.98
N LYS A 63 -5.80 -5.26 15.09
CA LYS A 63 -4.83 -6.04 15.89
C LYS A 63 -4.22 -7.20 15.11
N THR A 64 -5.02 -7.88 14.29
CA THR A 64 -4.52 -8.95 13.40
C THR A 64 -3.54 -8.38 12.37
N LEU A 65 -3.87 -7.24 11.76
CA LEU A 65 -2.99 -6.58 10.80
C LEU A 65 -1.67 -6.11 11.45
N GLN A 66 -1.74 -5.54 12.66
CA GLN A 66 -0.57 -5.14 13.46
C GLN A 66 0.35 -6.32 13.73
N ILE A 67 -0.18 -7.46 14.20
CA ILE A 67 0.61 -8.66 14.50
C ILE A 67 1.27 -9.21 13.22
N ILE A 68 0.58 -9.16 12.08
CA ILE A 68 1.16 -9.57 10.80
C ILE A 68 2.31 -8.65 10.42
N ALA A 69 2.11 -7.32 10.49
CA ALA A 69 3.15 -6.34 10.16
C ALA A 69 4.37 -6.46 11.08
N GLU A 70 4.14 -6.63 12.39
CA GLU A 70 5.20 -6.81 13.40
C GLU A 70 6.07 -8.03 13.09
N GLN A 71 5.45 -9.16 12.79
CA GLN A 71 6.20 -10.38 12.48
C GLN A 71 6.84 -10.34 11.09
N LEU A 72 6.22 -9.69 10.10
CA LEU A 72 6.85 -9.48 8.79
C LEU A 72 8.09 -8.58 8.92
N SER A 73 7.96 -7.44 9.58
CA SER A 73 9.07 -6.52 9.87
C SER A 73 10.20 -7.24 10.61
N SER A 74 9.87 -8.01 11.67
CA SER A 74 10.86 -8.79 12.43
C SER A 74 11.57 -9.88 11.62
N ASN A 75 10.96 -10.34 10.51
CA ASN A 75 11.58 -11.28 9.56
C ASN A 75 12.24 -10.56 8.37
N GLY A 76 12.46 -9.25 8.47
CA GLY A 76 13.10 -8.45 7.43
C GLY A 76 12.23 -8.17 6.21
N VAL A 77 10.91 -8.35 6.30
CA VAL A 77 9.97 -8.07 5.19
C VAL A 77 9.40 -6.67 5.35
N PRO A 78 9.74 -5.72 4.45
CA PRO A 78 9.21 -4.35 4.49
C PRO A 78 7.69 -4.31 4.30
N CYS A 79 7.01 -3.40 4.98
CA CYS A 79 5.55 -3.38 5.06
C CYS A 79 4.97 -1.99 4.80
N LEU A 80 4.35 -1.80 3.63
CA LEU A 80 3.56 -0.59 3.35
C LEU A 80 2.12 -0.76 3.85
N LEU A 81 1.74 0.06 4.83
CA LEU A 81 0.40 0.05 5.43
C LEU A 81 -0.32 1.38 5.18
N MET A 82 -1.59 1.32 4.76
CA MET A 82 -2.45 2.50 4.65
C MET A 82 -3.22 2.69 5.96
N ASP A 83 -2.87 3.73 6.72
CA ASP A 83 -3.51 4.03 8.01
C ASP A 83 -4.57 5.13 7.89
N LEU A 84 -5.76 4.75 7.43
CA LEU A 84 -6.88 5.69 7.24
C LEU A 84 -7.50 6.19 8.55
N LYS A 85 -7.27 5.50 9.67
CA LYS A 85 -7.90 5.78 10.97
C LYS A 85 -6.93 6.24 12.05
N GLY A 86 -5.63 6.16 11.79
CA GLY A 86 -4.59 6.41 12.79
C GLY A 86 -4.35 5.23 13.73
N ASP A 87 -5.01 4.08 13.52
CA ASP A 87 -4.95 2.95 14.43
C ASP A 87 -3.67 2.11 14.24
N LEU A 88 -2.90 2.30 13.16
CA LEU A 88 -1.68 1.54 12.86
C LEU A 88 -0.40 2.28 13.26
N SER A 89 -0.44 3.61 13.30
CA SER A 89 0.69 4.47 13.68
C SER A 89 1.32 4.11 15.03
N GLY A 90 0.54 3.56 15.95
CA GLY A 90 1.02 3.05 17.25
C GLY A 90 2.05 1.92 17.17
N LEU A 91 2.23 1.27 16.02
CA LEU A 91 3.30 0.29 15.78
C LEU A 91 4.70 0.85 16.00
N ALA A 92 4.87 2.16 15.86
CA ALA A 92 6.15 2.85 16.09
C ALA A 92 6.55 2.97 17.57
N GLN A 93 5.66 2.60 18.50
CA GLN A 93 5.88 2.74 19.94
C GLN A 93 5.74 1.39 20.65
N PRO A 94 6.51 1.15 21.73
CA PRO A 94 6.29 0.01 22.59
C PRO A 94 4.85 -0.01 23.12
N GLY A 95 4.20 -1.16 23.03
CA GLY A 95 2.88 -1.35 23.61
C GLY A 95 2.89 -1.33 25.14
N GLU A 96 1.71 -1.35 25.73
CA GLU A 96 1.54 -1.60 27.16
C GLU A 96 1.23 -3.07 27.40
N ASN A 97 1.56 -3.57 28.59
CA ASN A 97 1.18 -4.91 29.01
C ASN A 97 -0.07 -4.86 29.89
N ASN A 98 -0.93 -5.86 29.76
CA ASN A 98 -2.11 -6.05 30.61
C ASN A 98 -2.41 -7.55 30.78
N ASP A 99 -3.31 -7.87 31.70
CA ASP A 99 -3.67 -9.26 32.03
C ASP A 99 -4.15 -10.05 30.81
N HIS A 100 -4.90 -9.40 29.91
CA HIS A 100 -5.41 -10.03 28.70
C HIS A 100 -4.30 -10.33 27.69
N ILE A 101 -3.34 -9.41 27.50
CA ILE A 101 -2.17 -9.63 26.64
C ILE A 101 -1.29 -10.76 27.22
N THR A 102 -1.05 -10.73 28.53
CA THR A 102 -0.26 -11.76 29.23
C THR A 102 -0.91 -13.13 29.09
N TRP A 103 -2.22 -13.23 29.35
CA TRP A 103 -2.98 -14.46 29.17
C TRP A 103 -2.95 -14.97 27.72
N ARG A 104 -3.14 -14.09 26.73
CA ARG A 104 -3.10 -14.48 25.30
C ARG A 104 -1.74 -15.05 24.90
N HIS A 105 -0.66 -14.37 25.29
CA HIS A 105 0.70 -14.79 24.96
C HIS A 105 1.10 -16.09 25.66
N ASP A 106 0.64 -16.30 26.91
CA ASP A 106 0.74 -17.58 27.59
C ASP A 106 -0.08 -18.68 26.88
N MET A 107 -1.29 -18.41 26.37
CA MET A 107 -2.07 -19.40 25.63
C MET A 107 -1.44 -19.77 24.28
N ILE A 108 -0.94 -18.77 23.55
CA ILE A 108 -0.30 -18.94 22.23
C ILE A 108 1.12 -19.53 22.37
N GLN A 109 1.73 -19.41 23.56
CA GLN A 109 3.12 -19.78 23.85
C GLN A 109 4.11 -18.95 23.01
N THR A 110 3.90 -17.64 23.00
CA THR A 110 4.79 -16.66 22.34
C THR A 110 5.16 -15.59 23.38
N PRO A 111 6.44 -15.24 23.57
CA PRO A 111 6.81 -14.15 24.46
C PRO A 111 6.25 -12.82 23.94
N TYR A 112 5.84 -11.93 24.85
CA TYR A 112 5.49 -10.55 24.53
C TYR A 112 6.47 -9.61 25.19
N GLU A 113 7.29 -8.96 24.37
CA GLU A 113 8.19 -7.91 24.82
C GLU A 113 7.76 -6.62 24.12
N PRO A 114 7.17 -5.66 24.85
CA PRO A 114 6.75 -4.41 24.24
C PRO A 114 7.92 -3.71 23.56
N SER A 115 7.82 -3.53 22.26
CA SER A 115 8.84 -2.88 21.44
C SER A 115 8.18 -2.09 20.32
N GLY A 116 8.88 -1.05 19.83
CA GLY A 116 8.47 -0.31 18.64
C GLY A 116 9.07 -0.94 17.39
N LEU A 117 8.30 -0.92 16.30
CA LEU A 117 8.78 -1.26 14.97
C LEU A 117 9.53 -0.08 14.34
N PRO A 118 10.49 -0.34 13.43
CA PRO A 118 11.05 0.70 12.60
C PRO A 118 9.95 1.16 11.62
N VAL A 119 9.41 2.36 11.84
CA VAL A 119 8.30 2.89 11.05
C VAL A 119 8.72 4.22 10.45
N GLU A 120 8.53 4.37 9.14
CA GLU A 120 8.56 5.67 8.48
C GLU A 120 7.14 6.13 8.14
N PHE A 121 6.79 7.33 8.61
CA PHE A 121 5.52 7.94 8.27
C PHE A 121 5.60 8.62 6.91
N LEU A 122 4.76 8.15 5.98
CA LEU A 122 4.60 8.72 4.65
C LEU A 122 3.27 9.45 4.57
N THR A 123 3.25 10.63 3.97
CA THR A 123 2.03 11.45 3.84
C THR A 123 1.79 11.89 2.40
N LEU A 124 0.53 11.82 1.98
CA LEU A 124 0.03 12.39 0.72
C LEU A 124 -0.64 13.76 0.95
N SER A 125 -0.75 14.20 2.21
CA SER A 125 -1.42 15.42 2.64
C SER A 125 -0.47 16.31 3.44
N ASP A 126 -1.03 17.27 4.18
CA ASP A 126 -0.27 18.12 5.11
C ASP A 126 -0.14 17.50 6.52
N GLU A 127 -0.58 16.26 6.70
CA GLU A 127 -0.33 15.50 7.94
C GLU A 127 1.17 15.22 8.14
N PRO A 128 1.64 15.03 9.39
CA PRO A 128 3.04 14.74 9.67
C PRO A 128 3.57 13.48 8.95
N GLY A 129 4.73 13.62 8.31
CA GLY A 129 5.42 12.52 7.62
C GLY A 129 6.28 13.00 6.45
N SER A 130 7.07 12.10 5.88
CA SER A 130 7.78 12.32 4.62
C SER A 130 6.75 12.49 3.50
N LYS A 131 6.76 13.65 2.83
CA LYS A 131 5.83 13.95 1.74
C LYS A 131 6.11 13.05 0.54
N LEU A 132 5.12 12.26 0.16
CA LEU A 132 5.13 11.50 -1.08
C LEU A 132 4.69 12.38 -2.23
N ARG A 133 5.53 12.43 -3.26
CA ARG A 133 5.23 13.12 -4.52
C ARG A 133 5.59 12.24 -5.70
N ALA A 134 4.98 12.53 -6.83
CA ALA A 134 5.38 11.94 -8.11
C ALA A 134 5.16 12.95 -9.23
N THR A 135 5.95 12.85 -10.29
CA THR A 135 5.72 13.66 -11.48
C THR A 135 4.62 13.07 -12.34
N ILE A 136 3.99 13.90 -13.18
CA ILE A 136 3.04 13.45 -14.20
C ILE A 136 3.71 12.47 -15.18
N SER A 137 4.97 12.74 -15.55
CA SER A 137 5.79 11.85 -16.37
C SER A 137 5.94 10.44 -15.77
N GLU A 138 6.20 10.30 -14.47
CA GLU A 138 6.36 8.99 -13.82
C GLU A 138 5.05 8.20 -13.73
N PHE A 139 3.91 8.88 -13.55
CA PHE A 139 2.60 8.21 -13.58
C PHE A 139 2.29 7.67 -14.97
N GLY A 140 2.69 8.41 -16.00
CA GLY A 140 2.48 8.01 -17.39
C GLY A 140 1.01 8.10 -17.83
N PRO A 141 0.76 7.93 -19.14
CA PRO A 141 -0.56 8.16 -19.71
C PRO A 141 -1.57 7.09 -19.29
N VAL A 142 -1.12 5.87 -19.01
CA VAL A 142 -2.00 4.73 -18.67
C VAL A 142 -2.60 4.90 -17.27
N LEU A 143 -1.78 5.22 -16.26
CA LEU A 143 -2.26 5.36 -14.89
C LEU A 143 -3.12 6.61 -14.74
N LEU A 144 -2.72 7.73 -15.35
CA LEU A 144 -3.52 8.95 -15.37
C LEU A 144 -4.87 8.75 -16.05
N SER A 145 -4.92 8.00 -17.17
CA SER A 145 -6.19 7.70 -17.84
C SER A 145 -7.14 6.91 -16.93
N LYS A 146 -6.62 5.99 -16.11
CA LYS A 146 -7.42 5.26 -15.13
C LYS A 146 -7.90 6.15 -13.98
N ILE A 147 -7.03 7.01 -13.45
CA ILE A 147 -7.36 7.94 -12.35
C ILE A 147 -8.45 8.93 -12.78
N LEU A 148 -8.36 9.43 -14.01
CA LEU A 148 -9.30 10.40 -14.56
C LEU A 148 -10.56 9.75 -15.18
N ASP A 149 -10.67 8.41 -15.13
CA ASP A 149 -11.76 7.62 -15.72
C ASP A 149 -12.00 7.97 -17.21
N LEU A 150 -10.91 7.97 -17.99
CA LEU A 150 -10.94 8.33 -19.41
C LEU A 150 -11.43 7.16 -20.27
N ASN A 151 -12.26 7.47 -21.26
CA ASN A 151 -12.64 6.48 -22.28
C ASN A 151 -11.48 6.18 -23.24
N THR A 152 -11.66 5.22 -24.14
CA THR A 152 -10.62 4.78 -25.08
C THR A 152 -10.06 5.92 -25.93
N THR A 153 -10.92 6.81 -26.44
CA THR A 153 -10.51 7.96 -27.26
C THR A 153 -9.68 8.95 -26.45
N GLN A 154 -10.13 9.29 -25.24
CA GLN A 154 -9.43 10.21 -24.34
C GLN A 154 -8.11 9.62 -23.85
N SER A 155 -8.05 8.31 -23.58
CA SER A 155 -6.83 7.60 -23.23
C SER A 155 -5.81 7.62 -24.39
N GLY A 156 -6.28 7.48 -25.63
CA GLY A 156 -5.44 7.63 -26.82
C GLY A 156 -4.87 9.04 -26.96
N ILE A 157 -5.67 10.07 -26.66
CA ILE A 157 -5.20 11.46 -26.62
C ILE A 157 -4.17 11.65 -25.51
N MET A 158 -4.39 11.08 -24.32
CA MET A 158 -3.42 11.16 -23.22
C MET A 158 -2.08 10.53 -23.61
N ALA A 159 -2.10 9.34 -24.23
CA ALA A 159 -0.88 8.70 -24.73
C ALA A 159 -0.15 9.56 -25.77
N LEU A 160 -0.91 10.20 -26.67
CA LEU A 160 -0.36 11.10 -27.66
C LEU A 160 0.29 12.35 -27.04
N VAL A 161 -0.36 12.97 -26.06
CA VAL A 161 0.18 14.13 -25.34
C VAL A 161 1.53 13.79 -24.70
N PHE A 162 1.63 12.62 -24.06
CA PHE A 162 2.88 12.14 -23.48
C PHE A 162 3.95 11.90 -24.54
N LYS A 163 3.60 11.26 -25.66
CA LYS A 163 4.53 11.03 -26.76
C LYS A 163 5.07 12.34 -27.35
N TYR A 164 4.21 13.33 -27.54
CA TYR A 164 4.60 14.66 -27.99
C TYR A 164 5.59 15.31 -27.02
N CYS A 165 5.33 15.24 -25.72
CA CYS A 165 6.22 15.77 -24.69
C CYS A 165 7.58 15.07 -24.68
N ASP A 166 7.61 13.74 -24.79
CA ASP A 166 8.86 12.96 -24.83
C ASP A 166 9.70 13.33 -26.06
N ASP A 167 9.09 13.42 -27.23
CA ASP A 167 9.79 13.73 -28.49
C ASP A 167 10.34 15.17 -28.49
N ASN A 168 9.64 16.10 -27.82
CA ASN A 168 10.04 17.50 -27.69
C ASN A 168 10.84 17.82 -26.41
N LYS A 169 11.14 16.81 -25.58
CA LYS A 169 11.85 16.97 -24.29
C LYS A 169 11.18 17.98 -23.36
N LEU A 170 9.85 17.93 -23.29
CA LEU A 170 9.01 18.75 -22.41
C LEU A 170 8.60 17.91 -21.19
N PRO A 171 9.37 17.93 -20.08
CA PRO A 171 9.02 17.17 -18.90
C PRO A 171 7.67 17.62 -18.34
N LEU A 172 6.82 16.67 -17.95
CA LEU A 172 5.54 16.93 -17.30
C LEU A 172 5.72 16.71 -15.80
N LEU A 173 5.92 17.79 -15.04
CA LEU A 173 6.18 17.67 -13.60
C LEU A 173 4.88 17.66 -12.82
N ASP A 174 3.97 18.59 -13.11
CA ASP A 174 2.73 18.77 -12.36
C ASP A 174 1.48 18.88 -13.26
N LEU A 175 0.32 19.04 -12.61
CA LEU A 175 -0.96 19.18 -13.32
C LEU A 175 -1.04 20.46 -14.16
N LYS A 176 -0.25 21.50 -13.84
CA LYS A 176 -0.22 22.75 -14.61
C LYS A 176 0.50 22.53 -15.93
N ASP A 177 1.59 21.77 -15.94
CA ASP A 177 2.30 21.40 -17.17
C ASP A 177 1.40 20.56 -18.09
N LEU A 178 0.70 19.58 -17.54
CA LEU A 178 -0.23 18.76 -18.31
C LEU A 178 -1.36 19.60 -18.91
N LYS A 179 -2.00 20.46 -18.11
CA LYS A 179 -3.05 21.37 -18.58
C LYS A 179 -2.56 22.32 -19.66
N LYS A 180 -1.39 22.93 -19.46
CA LYS A 180 -0.79 23.87 -20.42
C LYS A 180 -0.47 23.18 -21.73
N THR A 181 0.05 21.95 -21.67
CA THR A 181 0.33 21.13 -22.87
C THR A 181 -0.96 20.80 -23.61
N LEU A 182 -1.98 20.31 -22.92
CA LEU A 182 -3.30 20.05 -23.52
C LEU A 182 -3.89 21.29 -24.19
N GLN A 183 -3.75 22.46 -23.55
CA GLN A 183 -4.21 23.73 -24.09
C GLN A 183 -3.40 24.19 -25.31
N TYR A 184 -2.08 23.97 -25.30
CA TYR A 184 -1.20 24.27 -26.42
C TYR A 184 -1.56 23.43 -27.66
N LEU A 185 -1.76 22.12 -27.48
CA LEU A 185 -2.02 21.17 -28.57
C LEU A 185 -3.33 21.41 -29.31
N ILE A 186 -4.31 22.09 -28.71
CA ILE A 186 -5.57 22.45 -29.38
C ILE A 186 -5.57 23.88 -29.95
N ASN A 187 -4.52 24.67 -29.69
CA ASN A 187 -4.37 26.05 -30.11
C ASN A 187 -3.13 26.21 -31.01
N GLU A 188 -2.04 26.76 -30.46
CA GLU A 188 -0.81 27.11 -31.19
C GLU A 188 -0.14 25.88 -31.80
N GLY A 189 -0.07 24.78 -31.06
CA GLY A 189 0.53 23.51 -31.48
C GLY A 189 -0.36 22.64 -32.36
N LYS A 190 -1.58 23.09 -32.69
CA LYS A 190 -2.56 22.25 -33.39
C LYS A 190 -2.08 21.78 -34.76
N LYS A 191 -1.40 22.64 -35.52
CA LYS A 191 -0.92 22.28 -36.86
C LYS A 191 0.23 21.26 -36.79
N GLU A 192 1.08 21.40 -35.79
CA GLU A 192 2.24 20.54 -35.56
C GLU A 192 1.79 19.12 -35.16
N ILE A 193 0.92 19.02 -34.14
CA ILE A 193 0.41 17.73 -33.68
C ILE A 193 -0.42 17.02 -34.76
N GLU A 194 -1.20 17.77 -35.56
CA GLU A 194 -1.97 17.20 -36.67
C GLU A 194 -1.07 16.64 -37.77
N ALA A 195 0.09 17.26 -38.02
CA ALA A 195 1.02 16.82 -39.04
C ALA A 195 1.79 15.56 -38.63
N GLU A 196 2.22 15.48 -37.37
CA GLU A 196 3.07 14.39 -36.89
C GLU A 196 2.29 13.19 -36.38
N TYR A 197 1.14 13.41 -35.72
CA TYR A 197 0.43 12.36 -35.00
C TYR A 197 -1.07 12.27 -35.31
N GLY A 198 -1.58 13.21 -36.11
CA GLY A 198 -2.98 13.24 -36.53
C GLY A 198 -3.89 14.08 -35.63
N ARG A 199 -5.18 14.09 -35.97
CA ARG A 199 -6.15 15.02 -35.38
C ARG A 199 -6.55 14.65 -33.96
N ILE A 200 -6.50 15.64 -33.08
CA ILE A 200 -7.04 15.57 -31.73
C ILE A 200 -8.36 16.34 -31.66
N SER A 201 -9.39 15.73 -31.08
CA SER A 201 -10.68 16.40 -30.83
C SER A 201 -10.56 17.41 -29.69
N SER A 202 -10.80 18.69 -29.97
CA SER A 202 -10.85 19.75 -28.94
C SER A 202 -11.89 19.44 -27.86
N ALA A 203 -13.03 18.82 -28.21
CA ALA A 203 -14.06 18.44 -27.24
C ALA A 203 -13.57 17.37 -26.24
N SER A 204 -12.77 16.42 -26.71
CA SER A 204 -12.17 15.40 -25.84
C SER A 204 -11.11 16.00 -24.92
N VAL A 205 -10.27 16.90 -25.44
CA VAL A 205 -9.29 17.65 -24.63
C VAL A 205 -9.98 18.49 -23.55
N SER A 206 -11.07 19.20 -23.87
CA SER A 206 -11.84 19.93 -22.88
C SER A 206 -12.43 19.04 -21.79
N THR A 207 -12.79 17.78 -22.13
CA THR A 207 -13.25 16.82 -21.13
C THR A 207 -12.12 16.38 -20.20
N ILE A 208 -10.94 16.08 -20.74
CA ILE A 208 -9.74 15.75 -19.94
C ILE A 208 -9.39 16.91 -19.01
N MET A 209 -9.40 18.15 -19.52
CA MET A 209 -9.15 19.36 -18.73
C MET A 209 -10.09 19.50 -17.54
N ARG A 210 -11.40 19.24 -17.73
CA ARG A 210 -12.38 19.26 -16.62
C ARG A 210 -12.07 18.20 -15.57
N LYS A 211 -11.67 16.98 -15.99
CA LYS A 211 -11.26 15.91 -15.08
C LYS A 211 -10.01 16.27 -14.27
N ILE A 212 -9.05 16.95 -14.89
CA ILE A 212 -7.87 17.45 -14.17
C ILE A 212 -8.28 18.50 -13.13
N ILE A 213 -9.18 19.43 -13.47
CA ILE A 213 -9.67 20.45 -12.52
C ILE A 213 -10.43 19.80 -11.34
N GLU A 214 -11.25 18.77 -11.61
CA GLU A 214 -11.92 17.98 -10.56
C GLU A 214 -10.91 17.33 -9.60
N LEU A 215 -9.77 16.87 -10.12
CA LEU A 215 -8.69 16.28 -9.34
C LEU A 215 -7.93 17.33 -8.50
N GLU A 216 -7.69 18.52 -9.06
CA GLU A 216 -7.07 19.65 -8.33
C GLU A 216 -7.94 20.12 -7.17
N GLN A 217 -9.26 20.18 -7.35
CA GLN A 217 -10.20 20.52 -6.28
C GLN A 217 -10.17 19.54 -5.10
N GLN A 218 -9.68 18.32 -5.31
CA GLN A 218 -9.48 17.31 -4.28
C GLN A 218 -8.11 17.41 -3.60
N GLY A 219 -7.28 18.41 -3.96
CA GLY A 219 -5.97 18.66 -3.35
C GLY A 219 -4.81 17.89 -4.01
N ALA A 220 -5.02 17.26 -5.17
CA ALA A 220 -3.98 16.48 -5.83
C ALA A 220 -2.75 17.30 -6.29
N GLU A 221 -2.86 18.63 -6.34
CA GLU A 221 -1.72 19.53 -6.62
C GLU A 221 -0.58 19.34 -5.61
N ALA A 222 -0.88 18.96 -4.36
CA ALA A 222 0.14 18.75 -3.33
C ALA A 222 1.00 17.48 -3.59
N PHE A 223 0.43 16.53 -4.34
CA PHE A 223 1.04 15.24 -4.66
C PHE A 223 1.88 15.29 -5.94
N PHE A 224 1.45 16.01 -6.98
CA PHE A 224 2.19 16.05 -8.23
C PHE A 224 3.33 17.08 -8.21
N GLY A 225 4.56 16.63 -8.46
CA GLY A 225 5.74 17.48 -8.58
C GLY A 225 7.02 16.83 -8.06
N GLU A 226 8.05 17.65 -7.89
CA GLU A 226 9.37 17.23 -7.42
C GLU A 226 9.60 17.56 -5.92
N ARG A 227 10.50 16.85 -5.22
CA ARG A 227 11.22 15.64 -5.66
C ARG A 227 10.28 14.43 -5.63
N SER A 228 10.30 13.62 -6.68
CA SER A 228 9.48 12.40 -6.75
C SER A 228 9.99 11.32 -5.80
N PHE A 229 9.08 10.45 -5.40
CA PHE A 229 9.33 9.33 -4.51
C PHE A 229 10.04 8.17 -5.24
N ASP A 230 11.11 7.64 -4.64
CA ASP A 230 11.75 6.41 -5.14
C ASP A 230 11.06 5.19 -4.53
N VAL A 231 10.48 4.34 -5.38
CA VAL A 231 9.80 3.11 -4.94
C VAL A 231 10.74 2.16 -4.18
N ASN A 232 12.05 2.24 -4.42
CA ASN A 232 13.04 1.46 -3.68
C ASN A 232 13.14 1.86 -2.20
N ASP A 233 12.65 3.04 -1.82
CA ASP A 233 12.59 3.45 -0.42
C ASP A 233 11.60 2.59 0.40
N LEU A 234 10.63 1.94 -0.27
CA LEU A 234 9.65 1.02 0.36
C LEU A 234 10.21 -0.37 0.68
N VAL A 235 11.41 -0.71 0.21
CA VAL A 235 11.99 -2.06 0.40
C VAL A 235 13.18 -2.08 1.35
N ARG A 236 13.31 -1.03 2.18
CA ARG A 236 14.43 -0.85 3.10
C ARG A 236 14.30 -1.72 4.35
N GLN A 237 15.45 -1.99 4.95
CA GLN A 237 15.58 -2.58 6.27
C GLN A 237 16.34 -1.60 7.18
N ASP A 238 16.10 -1.68 8.48
CA ASP A 238 16.87 -0.93 9.49
C ASP A 238 18.25 -1.58 9.74
N GLU A 239 19.02 -0.99 10.65
CA GLU A 239 20.37 -1.47 11.01
C GLU A 239 20.35 -2.86 11.68
N GLU A 240 19.21 -3.30 12.20
CA GLU A 240 18.99 -4.61 12.84
C GLU A 240 18.47 -5.66 11.84
N GLY A 241 18.25 -5.28 10.57
CA GLY A 241 17.74 -6.15 9.52
C GLY A 241 16.22 -6.31 9.54
N ARG A 242 15.50 -5.51 10.32
CA ARG A 242 14.03 -5.49 10.33
C ARG A 242 13.51 -4.67 9.15
N GLY A 243 12.41 -5.14 8.54
CA GLY A 243 11.75 -4.42 7.44
C GLY A 243 11.11 -3.13 7.95
N ILE A 244 11.32 -2.02 7.23
CA ILE A 244 10.67 -0.73 7.49
C ILE A 244 9.28 -0.71 6.86
#